data_AF-A0A1M3L4X4-F1
#
_entry.id   AF-A0A1M3L4X4-F1
#
_cell.length_a   1.000
_cell.length_b   1.000
_cell.length_c   1.000
_cell.angle_alpha   90.00
_cell.angle_beta   90.00
_cell.angle_gamma   90.00
#
_symmetry.space_group_name_H-M   'P 1'
#
loop_
_entity.id
_entity.type
_entity.pdbx_description
1 polymer ?
#
loop_
_entity_poly.entity_id
_entity_poly.type
_entity_poly.pdbx_seq_one_letter_code
_entity_poly.pdbx_strand_id
1 'polypeptide(L)' 'MREDYKGMTVNERLYASGLLDKFDKAVSDKNIHSIKEFLRNVELSDENITAILDSLDLT' A
#
# COMPACT_ATOMS: atom_id res chain seq x y z
N MET A 1 -7.22 20.68 3.45
CA MET A 1 -6.78 19.28 3.62
C MET A 1 -6.49 18.75 2.24
N ARG A 2 -5.32 18.15 2.03
CA ARG A 2 -4.93 17.57 0.74
C ARG A 2 -5.94 16.48 0.41
N GLU A 3 -6.78 16.70 -0.61
CA GLU A 3 -7.78 15.75 -1.08
C GLU A 3 -7.13 14.64 -1.95
N ASP A 4 -5.88 14.28 -1.66
CA ASP A 4 -4.94 13.89 -2.71
C ASP A 4 -5.15 12.46 -3.23
N TYR A 5 -5.94 11.62 -2.54
CA TYR A 5 -6.14 10.22 -2.93
C TYR A 5 -7.62 9.79 -3.04
N LYS A 6 -8.56 10.72 -2.89
CA LYS A 6 -10.00 10.40 -2.93
C LYS A 6 -10.39 10.01 -4.36
N GLY A 7 -10.98 8.82 -4.51
CA GLY A 7 -11.33 8.26 -5.82
C GLY A 7 -10.18 7.55 -6.56
N MET A 8 -8.98 7.51 -5.98
CA MET A 8 -7.85 6.73 -6.52
C MET A 8 -7.85 5.30 -5.99
N THR A 9 -7.49 4.37 -6.87
CA THR A 9 -7.11 2.99 -6.52
C THR A 9 -5.79 2.95 -5.76
N VAL A 10 -5.50 1.85 -5.06
CA VAL A 10 -4.27 1.70 -4.26
C VAL A 10 -3.01 1.90 -5.10
N ASN A 11 -2.96 1.31 -6.30
CA ASN A 11 -1.81 1.43 -7.21
C ASN A 11 -1.58 2.87 -7.65
N GLU A 12 -2.63 3.63 -7.94
CA GLU A 12 -2.52 5.04 -8.31
C GLU A 12 -1.97 5.89 -7.16
N ARG A 13 -2.35 5.59 -5.91
CA ARG A 13 -1.78 6.27 -4.73
C ARG A 13 -0.31 5.92 -4.52
N LEU A 14 0.06 4.65 -4.68
CA LEU A 14 1.44 4.19 -4.60
C LEU A 14 2.31 4.82 -5.69
N TYR A 15 1.76 4.99 -6.90
CA TYR A 15 2.43 5.68 -7.99
C TYR A 15 2.59 7.18 -7.70
N ALA A 16 1.52 7.87 -7.32
CA ALA A 16 1.54 9.30 -7.01
C ALA A 16 2.47 9.66 -5.83
N SER A 17 2.64 8.74 -4.88
CA SER A 17 3.56 8.89 -3.75
C SER A 17 5.01 8.47 -4.05
N GLY A 18 5.30 7.94 -5.25
CA GLY A 18 6.62 7.40 -5.61
C GLY A 18 7.02 6.17 -4.79
N LEU A 19 6.03 5.44 -4.24
CA LEU A 19 6.23 4.23 -3.44
C LEU A 19 6.00 2.94 -4.22
N LEU A 20 5.47 2.99 -5.44
CA LEU A 20 5.12 1.82 -6.24
C LEU A 20 6.28 0.80 -6.35
N ASP A 21 7.44 1.23 -6.84
CA ASP A 21 8.60 0.34 -7.01
C ASP A 21 9.08 -0.26 -5.66
N LYS A 22 8.98 0.52 -4.58
CA LYS A 22 9.36 0.07 -3.23
C LYS A 22 8.37 -0.94 -2.68
N PHE A 23 7.09 -0.73 -2.95
CA PHE A 23 6.01 -1.63 -2.59
C PHE A 23 6.17 -2.96 -3.32
N ASP A 24 6.35 -2.93 -4.64
CA ASP A 24 6.56 -4.14 -5.44
C ASP A 24 7.77 -4.95 -4.96
N LYS A 25 8.88 -4.25 -4.64
CA LYS A 25 10.05 -4.89 -4.04
C LYS A 25 9.72 -5.53 -2.68
N ALA A 26 9.01 -4.83 -1.81
CA ALA A 26 8.64 -5.36 -0.50
C ALA A 26 7.68 -6.56 -0.61
N VAL A 27 6.78 -6.57 -1.59
CA VAL A 27 5.92 -7.73 -1.91
C VAL A 27 6.76 -8.91 -2.38
N SER A 28 7.70 -8.69 -3.31
CA SER A 28 8.64 -9.73 -3.78
C SER A 28 9.49 -10.30 -2.64
N ASP A 29 9.94 -9.45 -1.71
CA ASP A 29 10.74 -9.84 -0.56
C ASP A 29 9.89 -10.40 0.60
N LYS A 30 8.55 -10.45 0.45
CA LYS A 30 7.58 -10.79 1.50
C LYS A 30 7.77 -10.01 2.80
N ASN A 31 8.24 -8.77 2.71
CA ASN A 31 8.48 -7.90 3.85
C ASN A 31 7.18 -7.22 4.29
N ILE A 32 6.38 -7.94 5.07
CA ILE A 32 5.07 -7.50 5.58
C ILE A 32 5.16 -6.16 6.32
N HIS A 33 6.24 -5.92 7.06
CA HIS A 33 6.43 -4.68 7.80
C HIS A 33 6.48 -3.48 6.85
N SER A 34 7.34 -3.53 5.84
CA SER A 34 7.47 -2.47 4.83
C SER A 34 6.20 -2.30 4.00
N ILE A 35 5.52 -3.38 3.63
CA ILE A 35 4.24 -3.34 2.93
C ILE A 35 3.21 -2.53 3.75
N LYS A 36 3.07 -2.81 5.05
CA LYS A 36 2.17 -2.07 5.94
C LYS A 36 2.55 -0.59 6.04
N GLU A 37 3.83 -0.27 6.16
CA GLU A 37 4.30 1.12 6.22
C GLU A 37 3.97 1.90 4.94
N PHE A 38 4.19 1.31 3.75
CA PHE A 38 3.86 1.96 2.48
C PHE A 38 2.37 2.20 2.32
N LEU A 39 1.53 1.22 2.68
CA LEU A 39 0.08 1.36 2.60
C LEU A 39 -0.46 2.43 3.58
N ARG A 40 0.14 2.56 4.76
CA ARG A 40 -0.17 3.65 5.71
C ARG A 40 0.21 5.03 5.16
N ASN A 41 1.35 5.12 4.47
CA ASN A 41 1.80 6.36 3.83
C ASN A 41 0.88 6.84 2.70
N VAL A 42 0.09 5.94 2.10
CA VAL A 42 -0.96 6.27 1.11
C VAL A 42 -2.37 6.33 1.71
N GLU A 43 -2.44 6.57 3.03
CA GLU A 43 -3.67 6.80 3.80
C GLU A 43 -4.69 5.66 3.69
N LEU A 44 -4.21 4.40 3.66
CA LEU A 44 -5.07 3.24 3.83
C LEU A 44 -5.28 2.92 5.31
N SER A 45 -6.52 2.60 5.66
CA SER A 45 -6.89 2.10 6.97
C SER A 45 -6.31 0.71 7.23
N ASP A 46 -6.13 0.34 8.49
CA ASP A 46 -5.65 -1.00 8.86
C ASP A 46 -6.56 -2.12 8.35
N GLU A 47 -7.87 -1.87 8.21
CA GLU A 47 -8.82 -2.79 7.58
C GLU A 47 -8.48 -3.06 6.11
N ASN A 48 -8.25 -2.01 5.33
CA ASN A 48 -7.88 -2.13 3.92
C ASN A 48 -6.50 -2.79 3.76
N ILE A 49 -5.56 -2.46 4.65
CA ILE A 49 -4.23 -3.06 4.68
C ILE A 49 -4.32 -4.57 4.90
N THR A 50 -5.16 -5.00 5.84
CA THR A 50 -5.36 -6.42 6.13
C THR A 50 -5.92 -7.15 4.91
N ALA A 51 -6.95 -6.59 4.27
CA ALA A 51 -7.52 -7.17 3.04
C ALA A 51 -6.50 -7.28 1.90
N ILE A 52 -5.58 -6.30 1.77
CA ILE A 52 -4.52 -6.35 0.75
C ILE A 52 -3.51 -7.45 1.08
N LEU A 53 -3.10 -7.59 2.35
CA LEU A 53 -2.18 -8.66 2.75
C LEU A 53 -2.78 -10.05 2.52
N ASP A 54 -4.08 -10.22 2.81
CA ASP A 54 -4.82 -11.46 2.51
C ASP A 54 -4.84 -11.73 1.00
N SER A 55 -5.09 -10.71 0.17
CA SER A 55 -5.08 -10.86 -1.30
C SER A 55 -3.71 -11.17 -1.90
N LEU A 56 -2.63 -10.96 -1.14
CA LEU A 56 -1.25 -11.26 -1.52
C LEU A 56 -0.74 -12.57 -0.93
N ASP A 57 -1.58 -13.35 -0.23
CA ASP A 57 -1.22 -14.57 0.49
C ASP A 57 -0.06 -14.35 1.49
N LEU A 58 -0.09 -13.23 2.22
CA LEU A 58 0.92 -12.82 3.21
C LEU A 58 0.45 -12.92 4.67
N THR A 59 -0.70 -13.56 4.91
CA THR A 59 -1.36 -13.73 6.21
C THR A 59 -1.78 -15.18 6.48
#